data_AF-A0A9E0GRX4-F1
#
_entry.id   AF-A0A9E0GRX4-F1
#
_cell.length_a   1.000
_cell.length_b   1.000
_cell.length_c   1.000
_cell.angle_alpha   90.00
_cell.angle_beta   90.00
_cell.angle_gamma   90.00
#
_symmetry.space_group_name_H-M   'P 1'
#
loop_
_entity.id
_entity.type
_entity.pdbx_description
1 polymer ?
#
loop_
_entity_poly.entity_id
_entity_poly.type
_entity_poly.pdbx_seq_one_letter_code
_entity_poly.pdbx_strand_id
1 'polypeptide(L)'
;MTFVTIADYEQFIYGLSDTFPSILASTLRVVRSGPAAGQVIGRLTFAHDIRLEIAELVDLDAGRLEILHYGYVAWQGDERLYWYDSQAHPNNPDLALNHPHHKHIPPDIKHNRIPAPNLSFDEPNLPFLIREVAGLAAD
;
A
#
# COMPACT_ATOMS: atom_id res chain seq x y z
N MET A 1 8.58 -12.04 3.98
CA MET A 1 7.50 -13.06 4.05
C MET A 1 7.22 -13.48 2.62
N THR A 2 7.08 -14.77 2.33
CA THR A 2 6.92 -15.26 0.95
C THR A 2 5.52 -15.84 0.79
N PHE A 3 4.81 -15.44 -0.26
CA PHE A 3 3.49 -15.95 -0.60
C PHE A 3 3.58 -16.69 -1.92
N VAL A 4 3.00 -17.88 -1.99
CA VAL A 4 3.05 -18.75 -3.18
C VAL A 4 1.69 -18.83 -3.85
N THR A 5 0.60 -18.61 -3.11
CA THR A 5 -0.77 -18.64 -3.63
C THR A 5 -1.56 -17.42 -3.22
N ILE A 6 -2.58 -17.06 -4.00
CA ILE A 6 -3.51 -15.97 -3.65
C ILE A 6 -4.22 -16.24 -2.32
N ALA A 7 -4.40 -17.50 -1.94
CA ALA A 7 -4.99 -17.86 -0.65
C ALA A 7 -4.06 -17.52 0.53
N ASP A 8 -2.75 -17.76 0.38
CA ASP A 8 -1.76 -17.37 1.40
C ASP A 8 -1.73 -15.85 1.58
N TYR A 9 -1.76 -15.12 0.46
CA TYR A 9 -1.78 -13.66 0.50
C TYR A 9 -3.08 -13.14 1.11
N GLU A 10 -4.23 -13.72 0.76
CA GLU A 10 -5.52 -13.37 1.35
C GLU A 10 -5.57 -13.61 2.87
N GLN A 11 -5.03 -14.74 3.34
CA GLN A 11 -4.91 -15.00 4.77
C GLN A 11 -4.04 -13.95 5.47
N PHE A 12 -2.93 -13.55 4.85
CA PHE A 12 -2.10 -12.46 5.35
C PHE A 12 -2.85 -11.13 5.43
N ILE A 13 -3.59 -10.76 4.38
CA ILE A 13 -4.39 -9.52 4.34
C ILE A 13 -5.41 -9.50 5.48
N TYR A 14 -6.12 -10.60 5.73
CA TYR A 14 -7.12 -10.66 6.80
C TYR A 14 -6.50 -10.74 8.20
N GLY A 15 -5.29 -11.28 8.33
CA GLY A 15 -4.54 -11.33 9.58
C GLY A 15 -3.83 -10.02 9.97
N LEU A 16 -3.91 -8.96 9.16
CA LEU A 16 -3.25 -7.68 9.46
C LEU A 16 -3.73 -7.09 10.79
N SER A 17 -5.03 -7.12 11.06
CA SER A 17 -5.59 -6.58 12.32
C SER A 17 -5.11 -7.33 13.56
N ASP A 18 -4.84 -8.64 13.43
CA ASP A 18 -4.30 -9.44 14.54
C ASP A 18 -2.82 -9.13 14.81
N THR A 19 -2.09 -8.73 13.76
CA THR A 19 -0.64 -8.46 13.81
C THR A 19 -0.33 -7.02 14.20
N PHE A 20 -1.18 -6.06 13.86
CA PHE A 20 -0.96 -4.64 14.04
C PHE A 20 -2.06 -4.01 14.94
N PRO A 21 -1.82 -3.89 16.25
CA PRO A 21 -2.78 -3.32 17.20
C PRO A 21 -3.20 -1.87 16.91
N SER A 22 -2.44 -1.15 16.09
CA SER A 22 -2.76 0.21 15.65
C SER A 22 -3.96 0.26 14.68
N ILE A 23 -4.33 -0.87 14.06
CA ILE A 23 -5.50 -0.97 13.19
C ILE A 23 -6.75 -1.09 14.07
N LEU A 24 -7.58 -0.06 14.06
CA LEU A 24 -8.85 -0.03 14.80
C LEU A 24 -9.98 -0.71 14.02
N ALA A 25 -9.93 -0.64 12.69
CA ALA A 25 -10.88 -1.31 11.81
C ALA A 25 -10.25 -1.56 10.44
N SER A 26 -10.70 -2.64 9.79
CA SER A 26 -10.30 -3.00 8.43
C SER A 26 -11.53 -3.32 7.59
N THR A 27 -11.58 -2.76 6.38
CA THR A 27 -12.52 -3.17 5.32
C THR A 27 -11.80 -3.83 4.16
N LEU A 28 -10.50 -4.14 4.31
CA LEU A 28 -9.73 -4.80 3.26
C LEU A 28 -10.39 -6.11 2.87
N ARG A 29 -10.46 -6.31 1.55
CA ARG A 29 -10.90 -7.55 0.93
C ARG A 29 -10.02 -7.90 -0.25
N VAL A 30 -9.84 -9.20 -0.46
CA VAL A 30 -9.24 -9.71 -1.69
C VAL A 30 -10.37 -10.12 -2.63
N VAL A 31 -10.47 -9.41 -3.76
CA VAL A 31 -11.40 -9.75 -4.83
C VAL A 31 -10.64 -10.55 -5.88
N ARG A 32 -10.80 -11.86 -5.88
CA ARG A 32 -10.11 -12.74 -6.83
C ARG A 32 -10.65 -12.51 -8.25
N SER A 33 -9.75 -12.32 -9.21
CA SER A 33 -10.07 -12.25 -10.64
C SER A 33 -9.70 -13.55 -11.38
N GLY A 34 -8.97 -14.46 -10.72
CA GLY A 34 -8.61 -15.78 -11.23
C GLY A 34 -8.01 -16.68 -10.15
N PRO A 35 -7.45 -17.85 -10.52
CA PRO A 35 -6.85 -18.79 -9.56
C PRO A 35 -5.63 -18.24 -8.81
N ALA A 36 -4.86 -17.36 -9.46
CA ALA A 36 -3.63 -16.77 -8.91
C ALA A 36 -3.65 -15.24 -8.85
N ALA A 37 -4.67 -14.58 -9.40
CA ALA A 37 -4.75 -13.12 -9.50
C ALA A 37 -5.92 -12.54 -8.71
N GLY A 38 -5.76 -11.31 -8.23
CA GLY A 38 -6.81 -10.60 -7.51
C GLY A 38 -6.50 -9.14 -7.26
N GLN A 39 -7.47 -8.45 -6.66
CA GLN A 39 -7.32 -7.08 -6.20
C GLN A 39 -7.46 -7.02 -4.69
N VAL A 40 -6.55 -6.31 -4.04
CA VAL A 40 -6.66 -5.95 -2.63
C VAL A 40 -7.24 -4.55 -2.57
N ILE A 41 -8.46 -4.41 -2.03
CA ILE A 41 -9.13 -3.11 -1.96
C ILE A 41 -9.78 -2.90 -0.60
N GLY A 42 -9.75 -1.66 -0.13
CA GLY A 42 -10.45 -1.25 1.09
C GLY A 42 -9.70 -0.17 1.83
N ARG A 43 -9.95 -0.09 3.13
CA ARG A 43 -9.25 0.86 4.00
C ARG A 43 -8.92 0.23 5.35
N LEU A 44 -7.86 0.77 5.96
CA LEU A 44 -7.52 0.60 7.36
C LEU A 44 -7.80 1.91 8.10
N THR A 45 -8.40 1.81 9.28
CA THR A 45 -8.67 2.94 10.17
C THR A 45 -7.75 2.86 11.38
N PHE A 46 -7.21 4.02 11.77
CA PHE A 46 -6.30 4.21 12.89
C PHE A 46 -6.87 5.26 13.85
N ALA A 47 -6.17 5.52 14.96
CA ALA A 47 -6.54 6.61 15.87
C ALA A 47 -6.42 8.00 15.20
N HIS A 48 -6.92 9.04 15.86
CA HIS A 48 -6.87 10.44 15.40
C HIS A 48 -7.51 10.70 14.02
N ASP A 49 -8.55 9.91 13.69
CA ASP A 49 -9.29 10.00 12.43
C ASP A 49 -8.42 9.77 11.18
N ILE A 50 -7.34 9.00 11.36
CA ILE A 50 -6.43 8.65 10.27
C ILE A 50 -6.94 7.39 9.58
N ARG A 51 -6.92 7.40 8.24
CA ARG A 51 -7.23 6.23 7.42
C ARG A 51 -6.23 6.04 6.29
N LEU A 52 -5.94 4.79 5.97
CA LEU A 52 -5.15 4.37 4.82
C LEU A 52 -6.08 3.66 3.83
N GLU A 53 -6.31 4.26 2.67
CA GLU A 53 -7.03 3.65 1.56
C GLU A 53 -6.04 2.87 0.69
N ILE A 54 -6.41 1.65 0.32
CA ILE A 54 -5.53 0.68 -0.33
C ILE A 54 -6.22 0.15 -1.59
N ALA A 55 -5.46 0.13 -2.69
CA ALA A 55 -5.78 -0.58 -3.90
C ALA A 55 -4.51 -1.24 -4.44
N GLU A 56 -4.48 -2.55 -4.57
CA GLU A 56 -3.42 -3.32 -5.22
C GLU A 56 -4.02 -4.25 -6.27
N LEU A 57 -3.33 -4.42 -7.39
CA LEU A 57 -3.54 -5.52 -8.32
C LEU A 57 -2.39 -6.50 -8.13
N VAL A 58 -2.70 -7.76 -7.85
CA VAL A 58 -1.70 -8.80 -7.58
C VAL A 58 -1.86 -10.02 -8.49
N ASP A 59 -0.74 -10.65 -8.79
CA ASP A 59 -0.61 -11.91 -9.51
C ASP A 59 0.36 -12.82 -8.76
N LEU A 60 0.05 -14.12 -8.70
CA LEU A 60 0.88 -15.14 -8.09
C LEU A 60 1.13 -16.34 -9.01
N ASP A 61 0.85 -16.23 -10.31
CA ASP A 61 0.98 -17.33 -11.28
C ASP A 61 2.44 -17.84 -11.37
N ALA A 62 3.40 -16.94 -11.15
CA ALA A 62 4.82 -17.27 -11.09
C ALA A 62 5.27 -17.95 -9.77
N GLY A 63 4.34 -18.33 -8.89
CA GLY A 63 4.61 -18.98 -7.60
C GLY A 63 5.21 -18.04 -6.54
N ARG A 64 5.06 -16.73 -6.72
CA ARG A 64 5.47 -15.67 -5.79
C ARG A 64 4.49 -14.50 -5.88
N LEU A 65 4.43 -13.64 -4.86
CA LEU A 65 3.69 -12.37 -4.96
C LEU A 65 4.32 -11.46 -6.02
N GLU A 66 3.50 -11.00 -6.96
CA GLU A 66 3.77 -9.86 -7.84
C GLU A 66 2.65 -8.83 -7.69
N ILE A 67 2.97 -7.64 -7.23
CA ILE A 67 2.09 -6.48 -7.26
C ILE A 67 2.29 -5.82 -8.61
N LEU A 68 1.27 -5.86 -9.46
CA LEU A 68 1.32 -5.30 -10.80
C LEU A 68 1.11 -3.78 -10.79
N HIS A 69 0.21 -3.33 -9.92
CA HIS A 69 -0.12 -1.92 -9.73
C HIS A 69 -0.59 -1.69 -8.29
N TYR A 70 -0.34 -0.50 -7.77
CA TYR A 70 -0.91 -0.09 -6.50
C TYR A 70 -1.20 1.41 -6.43
N GLY A 71 -2.07 1.76 -5.49
CA GLY A 71 -2.29 3.10 -4.98
C GLY A 71 -2.59 3.03 -3.49
N TYR A 72 -1.88 3.84 -2.68
CA TYR A 72 -2.06 3.92 -1.23
C TYR A 72 -2.27 5.38 -0.84
N VAL A 73 -3.36 5.72 -0.16
CA VAL A 73 -3.67 7.12 0.19
C VAL A 73 -3.90 7.26 1.69
N ALA A 74 -3.12 8.12 2.33
CA ALA A 74 -3.30 8.46 3.74
C ALA A 74 -4.15 9.72 3.90
N TRP A 75 -5.14 9.65 4.78
CA TRP A 75 -6.05 10.75 5.11
C TRP A 75 -6.09 10.98 6.61
N GLN A 76 -6.38 12.22 7.02
CA GLN A 76 -6.84 12.59 8.35
C GLN A 76 -8.14 13.39 8.21
N GLY A 77 -9.27 12.83 8.65
CA GLY A 77 -10.59 13.37 8.34
C GLY A 77 -10.82 13.49 6.83
N ASP A 78 -10.98 14.71 6.34
CA ASP A 78 -11.14 15.02 4.91
C ASP A 78 -9.86 15.53 4.23
N GLU A 79 -8.77 15.64 5.00
CA GLU A 79 -7.48 16.08 4.47
C GLU A 79 -6.66 14.87 3.98
N ARG A 80 -6.17 14.96 2.75
CA ARG A 80 -5.24 13.97 2.19
C ARG A 80 -3.81 14.35 2.57
N LEU A 81 -3.18 13.53 3.41
CA LEU A 81 -1.85 13.78 3.93
C LEU A 81 -0.77 13.46 2.89
N TYR A 82 -0.85 12.30 2.25
CA TYR A 82 0.07 11.85 1.20
C TYR A 82 -0.55 10.68 0.41
N TRP A 83 0.07 10.32 -0.71
CA TRP A 83 -0.20 9.03 -1.35
C TRP A 83 1.06 8.44 -1.98
N TYR A 84 0.98 7.16 -2.30
CA TYR A 84 1.95 6.44 -3.11
C TYR A 84 1.25 5.86 -4.33
N ASP A 85 1.93 5.87 -5.46
CA ASP A 85 1.52 5.11 -6.64
C ASP A 85 2.74 4.61 -7.41
N SER A 86 2.47 3.84 -8.46
CA SER A 86 3.45 3.18 -9.32
C SER A 86 3.49 3.77 -10.73
N GLN A 87 2.95 4.98 -10.94
CA GLN A 87 3.01 5.64 -12.23
C GLN A 87 4.46 5.97 -12.60
N ALA A 88 4.90 5.46 -13.74
CA ALA A 88 6.25 5.73 -14.24
C ALA A 88 6.44 7.21 -14.59
N HIS A 89 7.58 7.77 -14.16
CA HIS A 89 8.01 9.13 -14.48
C HIS A 89 9.44 9.11 -15.07
N PRO A 90 9.63 8.51 -16.28
CA PRO A 90 10.97 8.25 -16.83
C PRO A 90 11.79 9.51 -17.10
N ASN A 91 11.14 10.67 -17.24
CA ASN A 91 11.80 11.95 -17.49
C ASN A 91 12.13 12.73 -16.21
N ASN A 92 11.85 12.17 -15.02
CA ASN A 92 12.20 12.78 -13.75
C ASN A 92 13.38 12.02 -13.09
N PRO A 93 14.62 12.55 -13.17
CA PRO A 93 15.78 11.86 -12.60
C PRO A 93 15.74 11.77 -11.07
N ASP A 94 15.01 12.67 -10.40
CA ASP A 94 14.90 12.67 -8.93
C ASP A 94 14.15 11.43 -8.39
N LEU A 95 13.41 10.72 -9.26
CA LEU A 95 12.66 9.50 -8.94
C LEU A 95 13.36 8.22 -9.41
N ALA A 96 14.60 8.30 -9.89
CA ALA A 96 15.31 7.16 -10.48
C ALA A 96 15.72 6.08 -9.47
N LEU A 97 15.88 6.43 -8.19
CA LEU A 97 16.46 5.56 -7.15
C LEU A 97 15.75 4.20 -7.04
N ASN A 98 14.44 4.18 -7.19
CA ASN A 98 13.58 3.01 -7.00
C ASN A 98 12.36 3.08 -7.94
N HIS A 99 12.57 3.57 -9.17
CA HIS A 99 11.53 3.72 -10.17
C HIS A 99 10.71 2.42 -10.35
N PRO A 100 9.35 2.48 -10.43
CA PRO A 100 8.52 3.68 -10.52
C PRO A 100 7.98 4.19 -9.17
N HIS A 101 8.40 3.60 -8.05
CA HIS A 101 7.75 3.83 -6.77
C HIS A 101 8.07 5.22 -6.21
N HIS A 102 7.04 6.00 -5.97
CA HIS A 102 7.19 7.35 -5.41
C HIS A 102 6.04 7.69 -4.47
N LYS A 103 6.32 8.68 -3.62
CA LYS A 103 5.37 9.27 -2.66
C LYS A 103 5.07 10.70 -3.06
N HIS A 104 3.81 11.08 -2.99
CA HIS A 104 3.33 12.44 -3.14
C HIS A 104 3.12 13.08 -1.78
N ILE A 105 3.73 14.25 -1.53
CA ILE A 105 3.71 14.94 -0.24
C ILE A 105 3.46 16.45 -0.38
N PRO A 106 2.84 17.14 0.59
CA PRO A 106 2.73 18.60 0.60
C PRO A 106 4.10 19.30 0.70
N PRO A 107 4.21 20.59 0.32
CA PRO A 107 3.22 21.40 -0.38
C PRO A 107 3.10 21.01 -1.86
N ASP A 108 2.04 21.48 -2.53
CA ASP A 108 1.73 21.16 -3.93
C ASP A 108 1.80 19.65 -4.22
N ILE A 109 1.03 18.89 -3.45
CA ILE A 109 1.08 17.42 -3.38
C ILE A 109 0.95 16.71 -4.74
N LYS A 110 0.35 17.36 -5.75
CA LYS A 110 0.25 16.80 -7.11
C LYS A 110 1.56 16.85 -7.88
N HIS A 111 2.48 17.74 -7.51
CA HIS A 111 3.75 17.94 -8.20
C HIS A 111 4.97 17.60 -7.33
N ASN A 112 4.83 17.62 -6.01
CA ASN A 112 5.88 17.29 -5.08
C ASN A 112 5.93 15.79 -4.80
N ARG A 113 6.96 15.14 -5.37
CA ARG A 113 7.18 13.70 -5.34
C ARG A 113 8.56 13.39 -4.78
N ILE A 114 8.65 12.33 -4.00
CA ILE A 114 9.92 11.78 -3.51
C ILE A 114 10.02 10.27 -3.81
N PRO A 115 11.23 9.72 -3.97
CA PRO A 115 11.45 8.28 -3.99
C PRO A 115 10.80 7.54 -2.83
N ALA A 116 10.30 6.33 -3.07
CA ALA A 116 9.67 5.47 -2.05
C ALA A 116 10.41 4.12 -1.90
N PRO A 117 11.68 4.10 -1.45
CA PRO A 117 12.56 2.93 -1.53
C PRO A 117 12.11 1.71 -0.72
N ASN A 118 11.11 1.88 0.15
CA ASN A 118 10.53 0.81 0.95
C ASN A 118 9.30 0.15 0.29
N LEU A 119 8.89 0.61 -0.89
CA LEU A 119 7.85 -0.05 -1.68
C LEU A 119 8.49 -1.00 -2.70
N SER A 120 7.77 -2.07 -2.98
CA SER A 120 8.19 -3.17 -3.84
C SER A 120 7.03 -3.65 -4.70
N PHE A 121 7.37 -4.33 -5.81
CA PHE A 121 6.44 -5.17 -6.54
C PHE A 121 6.50 -6.64 -6.11
N ASP A 122 7.54 -7.08 -5.42
CA ASP A 122 7.76 -8.49 -5.09
C ASP A 122 7.58 -8.79 -3.58
N GLU A 123 7.29 -7.75 -2.79
CA GLU A 123 7.11 -7.85 -1.33
C GLU A 123 5.84 -7.13 -0.88
N PRO A 124 5.19 -7.56 0.22
CA PRO A 124 4.02 -6.89 0.74
C PRO A 124 4.35 -5.48 1.24
N ASN A 125 3.71 -4.47 0.66
CA ASN A 125 3.90 -3.06 1.04
C ASN A 125 3.16 -2.69 2.35
N LEU A 126 2.07 -3.39 2.67
CA LEU A 126 1.17 -3.01 3.77
C LEU A 126 1.86 -2.94 5.15
N PRO A 127 2.77 -3.85 5.55
CA PRO A 127 3.49 -3.73 6.83
C PRO A 127 4.32 -2.45 6.98
N PHE A 128 4.88 -1.92 5.90
CA PHE A 128 5.58 -0.63 5.92
C PHE A 128 4.57 0.51 6.08
N LEU A 129 3.53 0.52 5.25
CA LEU A 129 2.50 1.57 5.24
C LEU A 129 1.75 1.65 6.57
N ILE A 130 1.41 0.50 7.17
CA ILE A 130 0.73 0.44 8.47
C ILE A 130 1.59 1.09 9.55
N ARG A 131 2.91 0.81 9.58
CA ARG A 131 3.83 1.42 10.54
C ARG A 131 4.00 2.91 10.32
N GLU A 132 4.09 3.33 9.06
CA GLU A 132 4.18 4.75 8.71
C GLU A 132 2.93 5.52 9.17
N VAL A 133 1.73 5.01 8.86
CA VAL A 133 0.46 5.63 9.24
C VAL A 133 0.25 5.60 10.76
N ALA A 134 0.60 4.50 11.43
CA ALA A 134 0.53 4.40 12.88
C ALA A 134 1.44 5.43 13.59
N GLY A 135 2.60 5.77 13.00
CA GLY A 135 3.48 6.81 13.52
C GLY A 135 2.81 8.18 13.58
N LEU A 136 1.97 8.52 12.60
CA LEU A 136 1.20 9.77 12.58
C LEU A 136 0.10 9.83 13.66
N ALA A 137 -0.33 8.66 14.16
CA ALA A 137 -1.36 8.56 15.18
C ALA A 137 -0.78 8.49 16.60
N ALA A 138 0.55 8.46 16.75
CA ALA A 138 1.23 8.45 18.04
C ALA A 138 1.63 9.85 18.53
N ASP A 139 1.60 10.84 17.63
CA ASP A 139 1.84 12.26 17.87
C ASP A 139 0.53 13.01 18.19
#